data_AF-A0A7W1ICZ6-F1
#
_entry.id   AF-A0A7W1ICZ6-F1
#
_cell.length_a   1.000
_cell.length_b   1.000
_cell.length_c   1.000
_cell.angle_alpha   90.00
_cell.angle_beta   90.00
_cell.angle_gamma   90.00
#
_symmetry.space_group_name_H-M   'P 1'
#
loop_
_entity.id
_entity.type
_entity.pdbx_description
1 polymer ?
#
loop_
_entity_poly.entity_id
_entity_poly.type
_entity_poly.pdbx_seq_one_letter_code
_entity_poly.pdbx_strand_id
1 'polypeptide(L)'
;MAEKKEHKRLTIAELRKCKGFENYSDEQAEATIKSLEKLSILFYGLYMKQKQKVQKQSLIKAANKKGGTNERKAESGKRDAA
;
A
#
# COMPACT_ATOMS: atom_id res chain seq x y z
N MET A 1 5.04 -27.74 -9.18
CA MET A 1 5.87 -27.35 -8.03
C MET A 1 6.18 -25.87 -8.19
N ALA A 2 5.57 -24.98 -7.39
CA ALA A 2 5.86 -23.56 -7.48
C ALA A 2 7.28 -23.30 -6.96
N GLU A 3 8.19 -22.89 -7.84
CA GLU A 3 9.55 -22.49 -7.48
C GLU A 3 9.45 -21.42 -6.39
N LYS A 4 9.93 -21.75 -5.18
CA LYS A 4 10.14 -20.74 -4.13
C LYS A 4 11.20 -19.79 -4.68
N LYS A 5 10.77 -18.62 -5.18
CA LYS A 5 11.68 -17.51 -5.47
C LYS A 5 12.34 -17.14 -4.16
N GLU A 6 13.55 -17.65 -3.92
CA GLU A 6 14.32 -17.30 -2.74
C GLU A 6 14.52 -15.79 -2.76
N HIS A 7 14.04 -15.13 -1.71
CA HIS A 7 14.26 -13.71 -1.55
C HIS A 7 15.77 -13.50 -1.43
N LYS A 8 16.34 -12.68 -2.32
CA LYS A 8 17.77 -12.39 -2.31
C LYS A 8 18.11 -11.71 -0.97
N ARG A 9 18.82 -12.43 -0.11
CA ARG A 9 19.29 -11.93 1.18
C ARG A 9 20.48 -11.00 0.96
N LEU A 10 20.50 -9.88 1.69
CA LEU A 10 21.65 -8.97 1.69
C LEU A 10 22.85 -9.67 2.33
N THR A 11 23.98 -9.69 1.63
CA THR A 11 25.23 -10.25 2.17
C THR A 11 26.02 -9.21 2.95
N ILE A 12 26.90 -9.65 3.86
CA ILE A 12 27.80 -8.75 4.62
C ILE A 12 28.66 -7.89 3.67
N ALA A 13 29.16 -8.49 2.58
CA ALA A 13 29.95 -7.79 1.58
C ALA A 13 29.14 -6.72 0.84
N GLU A 14 27.86 -6.96 0.55
CA GLU A 14 26.96 -5.94 0.00
C GLU A 14 26.66 -4.85 1.03
N LEU A 15 26.44 -5.20 2.31
CA LEU A 15 26.21 -4.22 3.36
C LEU A 15 27.41 -3.28 3.54
N ARG A 16 28.65 -3.81 3.56
CA ARG A 16 29.88 -2.99 3.71
C ARG A 16 30.13 -2.04 2.53
N LYS A 17 29.48 -2.23 1.38
CA LYS A 17 29.53 -1.26 0.26
C LYS A 17 28.63 -0.06 0.49
N CYS A 18 27.73 -0.11 1.47
CA CYS A 18 26.85 0.99 1.82
C CYS A 18 27.56 1.97 2.76
N LYS A 19 27.33 3.25 2.52
CA LYS A 19 27.92 4.32 3.33
C LYS A 19 27.47 4.20 4.79
N GLY A 20 28.42 4.21 5.72
CA GLY A 20 28.19 4.10 7.15
C GLY A 20 28.28 2.67 7.71
N PHE A 21 28.57 1.67 6.87
CA PHE A 21 28.72 0.26 7.26
C PHE A 21 30.08 -0.34 6.88
N GLU A 22 30.99 0.45 6.32
CA GLU A 22 32.25 -0.01 5.72
C GLU A 22 33.11 -0.80 6.71
N ASN A 23 33.13 -0.34 7.97
CA ASN A 23 33.99 -0.86 9.04
C ASN A 23 33.26 -1.79 10.03
N TYR A 24 32.04 -2.23 9.71
CA TYR A 24 31.30 -3.13 10.60
C TYR A 24 32.04 -4.45 10.71
N SER A 25 32.14 -5.01 11.92
CA SER A 25 32.54 -6.41 12.09
C SER A 25 31.50 -7.36 11.47
N ASP A 26 31.85 -8.62 11.25
CA ASP A 26 30.91 -9.61 10.70
C ASP A 26 29.68 -9.76 11.60
N GLU A 27 29.87 -9.70 12.93
CA GLU A 27 28.80 -9.77 13.92
C GLU A 27 27.87 -8.55 13.85
N GLN A 28 28.43 -7.34 13.76
CA GLN A 28 27.65 -6.11 13.61
C GLN A 28 26.88 -6.09 12.29
N ALA A 29 27.51 -6.53 11.21
CA ALA A 29 26.89 -6.62 9.90
C ALA A 29 25.72 -7.61 9.90
N GLU A 30 25.92 -8.81 10.47
CA GLU A 30 24.88 -9.84 10.57
C GLU A 30 23.71 -9.39 11.46
N ALA A 31 23.99 -8.74 12.60
CA ALA A 31 22.96 -8.17 13.46
C ALA A 31 22.14 -7.07 12.73
N THR A 32 22.81 -6.28 11.90
CA THR A 32 22.18 -5.22 11.11
C THR A 32 21.32 -5.78 10.00
N ILE A 33 21.81 -6.77 9.25
CA ILE A 33 21.05 -7.47 8.21
C ILE A 33 19.77 -8.05 8.81
N LYS A 34 19.85 -8.76 9.93
CA LYS A 34 18.68 -9.30 10.65
C LYS A 34 17.69 -8.21 11.07
N SER A 35 18.18 -7.05 11.48
CA SER A 35 17.32 -5.92 11.87
C SER A 35 16.61 -5.31 10.65
N LEU A 36 17.31 -5.14 9.53
CA LEU A 36 16.75 -4.67 8.26
C LEU A 36 15.69 -5.63 7.71
N GLU A 37 15.93 -6.94 7.80
CA GLU A 37 14.95 -7.96 7.42
C GLU A 37 13.63 -7.80 8.19
N LYS A 38 13.72 -7.69 9.53
CA LYS A 38 12.54 -7.49 10.39
C LYS A 38 11.79 -6.19 10.05
N LEU A 39 12.53 -5.10 9.84
CA LEU A 39 11.94 -3.81 9.45
C LEU A 39 11.25 -3.89 8.08
N SER A 40 11.84 -4.60 7.11
CA SER A 40 11.26 -4.75 5.77
C SER A 40 9.90 -5.46 5.80
N ILE A 41 9.77 -6.51 6.61
CA ILE A 41 8.51 -7.24 6.81
C ILE A 41 7.48 -6.33 7.48
N LEU A 42 7.89 -5.59 8.52
CA LEU A 42 7.01 -4.67 9.23
C LEU A 42 6.48 -3.57 8.30
N PHE A 43 7.36 -2.93 7.53
CA PHE A 43 6.99 -1.87 6.58
C PHE A 43 6.07 -2.40 5.48
N TYR A 44 6.34 -3.59 4.94
CA TYR A 44 5.44 -4.22 3.97
C TYR A 44 4.05 -4.46 4.56
N GLY A 45 3.97 -4.99 5.78
CA GLY A 45 2.70 -5.20 6.47
C GLY A 45 1.92 -3.91 6.71
N LEU A 46 2.61 -2.83 7.11
CA LEU A 46 2.01 -1.51 7.28
C LEU A 46 1.51 -0.93 5.96
N TYR A 47 2.32 -1.00 4.91
CA TYR A 47 1.95 -0.55 3.57
C TYR A 47 0.70 -1.28 3.04
N MET A 48 0.65 -2.61 3.18
CA MET A 48 -0.51 -3.39 2.75
C MET A 48 -1.78 -3.03 3.53
N LYS A 49 -1.68 -2.82 4.84
CA LYS A 49 -2.80 -2.35 5.68
C LYS A 49 -3.28 -0.97 5.23
N GLN A 50 -2.37 -0.04 4.94
CA GLN A 50 -2.73 1.29 4.43
C GLN A 50 -3.42 1.21 3.07
N LYS A 51 -2.86 0.44 2.13
CA LYS A 51 -3.42 0.24 0.80
C LYS A 51 -4.84 -0.34 0.85
N GLN A 52 -5.09 -1.32 1.72
CA GLN A 52 -6.42 -1.89 1.91
C GLN A 52 -7.43 -0.87 2.47
N LYS A 53 -7.02 -0.01 3.42
CA LYS A 53 -7.88 1.05 3.96
C LYS A 53 -8.30 2.05 2.88
N VAL A 54 -7.36 2.48 2.03
CA VAL A 54 -7.63 3.41 0.92
C VAL A 54 -8.59 2.78 -0.09
N GLN A 55 -8.37 1.51 -0.47
CA GLN A 55 -9.27 0.79 -1.37
C GLN A 55 -10.69 0.67 -0.80
N LYS A 56 -10.85 0.28 0.47
CA LYS A 56 -12.16 0.22 1.12
C LYS A 56 -12.88 1.57 1.14
N GLN A 57 -12.16 2.67 1.43
CA GLN A 57 -12.75 4.01 1.36
C GLN A 57 -13.17 4.42 -0.05
N SER A 58 -12.39 4.08 -1.08
CA SER A 58 -12.77 4.36 -2.47
C SER A 58 -14.03 3.60 -2.90
N LEU A 59 -14.19 2.35 -2.44
CA LEU A 59 -15.39 1.55 -2.71
C LEU A 59 -16.63 2.14 -2.01
N ILE A 60 -16.50 2.58 -0.75
CA ILE A 60 -17.59 3.24 -0.02
C ILE A 60 -18.00 4.55 -0.70
N LYS A 61 -17.03 5.37 -1.15
CA LYS A 61 -17.31 6.61 -1.89
C LYS A 61 -17.98 6.34 -3.24
N ALA A 62 -17.56 5.29 -3.96
CA ALA A 62 -18.17 4.89 -5.22
C ALA A 62 -19.60 4.37 -5.05
N ALA A 63 -19.89 3.65 -3.96
CA ALA A 63 -21.23 3.21 -3.60
C ALA A 63 -22.17 4.38 -3.29
N ASN A 64 -21.70 5.37 -2.51
CA ASN A 64 -22.50 6.58 -2.21
C ASN A 64 -22.76 7.46 -3.44
N LYS A 65 -21.88 7.46 -4.45
CA LYS A 65 -22.09 8.25 -5.68
C LYS A 65 -23.16 7.65 -6.61
N LYS A 66 -23.47 6.36 -6.50
CA LYS A 66 -24.52 5.68 -7.29
C LYS A 66 -25.94 5.85 -6.74
N GLY A 67 -26.12 6.44 -5.56
CA GLY A 67 -27.44 6.69 -4.96
C GLY A 67 -28.07 8.06 -5.28
N GLY A 68 -27.44 8.90 -6.10
CA GLY A 68 -27.81 10.32 -6.26
C GLY A 68 -28.44 10.74 -7.59
N THR A 69 -28.69 9.81 -8.51
CA THR A 69 -29.31 10.13 -9.82
C THR A 69 -30.54 9.27 -10.03
N ASN A 70 -31.68 9.74 -9.51
CA ASN A 70 -32.97 9.47 -10.14
C ASN A 70 -33.82 10.75 -10.15
N GLU A 71 -33.89 11.32 -11.34
CA GLU A 71 -35.05 11.97 -11.96
C GLU A 71 -35.77 13.09 -11.18
N ARG A 72 -35.28 14.33 -11.31
CA ARG A 72 -36.20 15.49 -11.44
C ARG A 72 -36.41 15.74 -12.92
N LYS A 73 -37.36 15.01 -13.50
CA LYS A 73 -37.84 15.23 -14.86
C LYS A 73 -38.51 16.62 -14.90
N ALA A 74 -38.06 17.41 -15.86
CA ALA A 74 -38.48 18.77 -16.11
C ALA A 74 -40.00 18.90 -16.30
N GLU A 75 -40.54 19.93 -15.65
CA GLU A 75 -41.50 20.91 -16.17
C GLU A 75 -42.15 20.59 -17.54
N SER A 76 -43.47 20.35 -17.55
CA SER A 76 -44.31 20.69 -18.71
C SER A 76 -45.76 20.97 -18.31
N GLY A 77 -46.12 22.25 -18.46
CA GLY A 77 -47.41 22.81 -18.87
C GLY A 77 -48.73 22.19 -18.38
N LYS A 78 -49.49 22.97 -17.60
CA LYS A 78 -50.73 23.67 -18.04
C LYS A 78 -51.43 24.24 -16.81
N ARG A 79 -51.42 25.57 -16.68
CA ARG A 79 -52.39 26.30 -15.87
C ARG A 79 -53.30 26.99 -16.86
N ASP A 80 -54.47 26.39 -17.08
CA ASP A 80 -55.53 27.02 -17.85
C ASP A 80 -56.01 28.25 -17.07
N ALA A 81 -56.16 29.35 -17.80
CA ALA A 81 -56.71 30.61 -17.35
C ALA A 81 -58.05 30.84 -18.03
N ALA A 82 -58.93 31.55 -17.32
CA ALA A 82 -60.27 32.04 -17.67
C ALA A 82 -61.43 31.07 -17.40
#